data_AF-A0A8H7Y2Z2-F1
#
_entry.id   AF-A0A8H7Y2Z2-F1
#
_cell.length_a   1.000
_cell.length_b   1.000
_cell.length_c   1.000
_cell.angle_alpha   90.00
_cell.angle_beta   90.00
_cell.angle_gamma   90.00
#
_symmetry.space_group_name_H-M   'P 1'
#
loop_
_entity.id
_entity.type
_entity.pdbx_description
1 polymer ?
#
loop_
_entity_poly.entity_id
_entity_poly.type
_entity_poly.pdbx_seq_one_letter_code
_entity_poly.pdbx_strand_id
1 'polypeptide(L)'
;MAQSANLEPISSANSSPKYLSLVFHGAEYPAPPLSMPVRQSLNLTILCNPQETSEPKFIAYDGSRLDLEWTAPAGCPFKEEEEDKGGGGDNKEEPTQPENVGSGIGWFFLVILLAFIAYFGLGAYYNYSTYGARGLDLIPHRDFWKEVPYMLSDVASHLCSNVRPRRTSSRGGYVAV
;
A
#
# COMPACT_ATOMS: atom_id res chain seq x y z
N MET A 1 -14.20 -21.44 -5.71
CA MET A 1 -13.63 -20.08 -5.59
C MET A 1 -12.46 -20.00 -6.55
N ALA A 2 -12.55 -19.17 -7.59
CA ALA A 2 -11.47 -19.01 -8.57
C ALA A 2 -10.38 -18.11 -7.94
N GLN A 3 -9.19 -18.67 -7.72
CA GLN A 3 -8.01 -17.93 -7.24
C GLN A 3 -7.22 -17.41 -8.43
N SER A 4 -6.89 -16.12 -8.48
CA SER A 4 -6.17 -15.49 -9.61
C SER A 4 -4.85 -16.20 -9.97
N ALA A 5 -4.20 -16.85 -8.99
CA ALA A 5 -2.98 -17.63 -9.17
C ALA A 5 -3.12 -18.83 -10.13
N ASN A 6 -4.34 -19.37 -10.30
CA ASN A 6 -4.60 -20.48 -11.22
C ASN A 6 -5.00 -20.03 -12.64
N LEU A 7 -5.13 -18.71 -12.89
CA LEU A 7 -5.66 -18.17 -14.16
C LEU A 7 -4.59 -17.59 -15.09
N GLU A 8 -3.30 -17.70 -14.75
CA GLU A 8 -2.13 -17.19 -15.52
C GLU A 8 -2.42 -15.84 -16.22
N PRO A 9 -2.67 -14.76 -15.46
CA PRO A 9 -3.16 -13.53 -16.04
C PRO A 9 -2.12 -12.86 -16.94
N ILE A 10 -2.49 -12.58 -18.18
CA ILE A 10 -1.67 -11.77 -19.10
C ILE A 10 -2.06 -10.31 -18.91
N SER A 11 -1.11 -9.48 -18.51
CA SER A 11 -1.31 -8.04 -18.35
C SER A 11 -0.70 -7.28 -19.52
N SER A 12 -1.47 -6.34 -20.08
CA SER A 12 -0.97 -5.34 -21.01
C SER A 12 -1.39 -3.95 -20.52
N ALA A 13 -0.47 -2.99 -20.57
CA ALA A 13 -0.72 -1.61 -20.17
C ALA A 13 -0.33 -0.68 -21.31
N ASN A 14 -1.13 0.35 -21.53
CA ASN A 14 -0.82 1.40 -22.50
C ASN A 14 -0.95 2.76 -21.80
N SER A 15 -0.05 3.68 -22.16
CA SER A 15 -0.03 5.05 -21.66
C SER A 15 -0.88 6.01 -22.49
N SER A 16 -1.32 5.61 -23.70
CA SER A 16 -2.13 6.45 -24.58
C SER A 16 -3.03 5.61 -25.52
N PRO A 17 -4.31 5.35 -25.15
CA PRO A 17 -5.02 5.76 -23.93
C PRO A 17 -4.52 5.04 -22.66
N LYS A 18 -4.70 5.64 -21.48
CA LYS A 18 -4.31 5.05 -20.18
C LYS A 18 -5.26 3.92 -19.79
N TYR A 19 -4.89 2.69 -20.09
CA TYR A 19 -5.65 1.50 -19.69
C TYR A 19 -4.74 0.34 -19.31
N LEU A 20 -5.27 -0.52 -18.45
CA LEU A 20 -4.70 -1.80 -18.04
C LEU A 20 -5.65 -2.91 -18.48
N SER A 21 -5.24 -3.75 -19.41
CA SER A 21 -6.00 -4.93 -19.84
C SER A 21 -5.41 -6.18 -19.18
N LEU A 22 -6.28 -6.92 -18.49
CA LEU A 22 -5.98 -8.18 -17.82
C LEU A 22 -6.78 -9.30 -18.47
N VAL A 23 -6.10 -10.30 -19.02
CA VAL A 23 -6.75 -11.48 -19.57
C VAL A 23 -6.57 -12.64 -18.61
N PHE A 24 -7.67 -13.15 -18.07
CA PHE A 24 -7.71 -14.30 -17.17
C PHE A 24 -8.17 -15.54 -17.93
N HIS A 25 -7.43 -16.63 -17.82
CA HIS A 25 -7.74 -17.89 -18.48
C HIS A 25 -8.50 -18.84 -17.54
N GLY A 26 -9.74 -19.18 -17.91
CA GLY A 26 -10.61 -20.08 -17.18
C GLY A 26 -10.52 -21.53 -17.66
N ALA A 27 -11.33 -22.37 -17.03
CA ALA A 27 -11.48 -23.78 -17.41
C ALA A 27 -12.27 -23.94 -18.72
N GLU A 28 -12.19 -25.14 -19.31
CA GLU A 28 -12.97 -25.51 -20.48
C GLU A 28 -14.44 -25.81 -20.13
N TYR A 29 -15.37 -25.28 -20.92
CA TYR A 29 -16.81 -25.46 -20.77
C TYR A 29 -17.51 -25.52 -22.14
N PRO A 30 -18.54 -26.38 -22.36
CA PRO A 30 -19.17 -27.28 -21.39
C PRO A 30 -18.38 -28.59 -21.23
N ALA A 31 -18.52 -29.24 -20.07
CA ALA A 31 -17.80 -30.47 -19.77
C ALA A 31 -18.22 -31.63 -20.71
N PRO A 32 -17.27 -32.45 -21.21
CA PRO A 32 -17.58 -33.65 -21.99
C PRO A 32 -18.53 -34.59 -21.21
N PRO A 33 -19.35 -35.44 -21.87
CA PRO A 33 -19.19 -35.95 -23.25
C PRO A 33 -20.21 -35.42 -24.29
N LEU A 34 -21.12 -34.52 -23.91
CA LEU A 34 -22.26 -34.13 -24.75
C LEU A 34 -21.99 -32.90 -25.64
N SER A 35 -20.82 -32.28 -25.51
CA SER A 35 -20.45 -31.02 -26.18
C SER A 35 -18.93 -30.92 -26.36
N MET A 36 -18.49 -30.14 -27.36
CA MET A 36 -17.09 -29.80 -27.51
C MET A 36 -16.67 -28.79 -26.42
N PRO A 37 -15.64 -29.10 -25.61
CA PRO A 37 -15.16 -28.20 -24.56
C PRO A 37 -14.51 -26.95 -25.17
N VAL A 38 -14.94 -25.75 -24.75
CA VAL A 38 -14.39 -24.46 -25.19
C VAL A 38 -13.69 -23.77 -24.02
N ARG A 39 -12.45 -23.32 -24.22
CA ARG A 39 -11.70 -22.57 -23.21
C ARG A 39 -12.36 -21.23 -22.94
N GLN A 40 -12.62 -20.96 -21.67
CA GLN A 40 -13.21 -19.70 -21.24
C GLN A 40 -12.12 -18.68 -20.91
N SER A 41 -12.34 -17.42 -21.24
CA SER A 41 -11.42 -16.32 -20.94
C SER A 41 -12.20 -15.08 -20.50
N LEU A 42 -11.63 -14.30 -19.60
CA LEU A 42 -12.17 -13.02 -19.17
C LEU A 42 -11.14 -11.95 -19.49
N ASN A 43 -11.50 -10.99 -20.31
CA ASN A 43 -10.71 -9.81 -20.58
C ASN A 43 -11.30 -8.62 -19.84
N LEU A 44 -10.56 -8.14 -18.85
CA LEU A 44 -10.91 -6.99 -18.03
C LEU A 44 -10.06 -5.80 -18.45
N THR A 45 -10.70 -4.79 -19.04
CA THR A 45 -10.05 -3.53 -19.42
C THR A 45 -10.35 -2.47 -18.36
N ILE A 46 -9.31 -2.04 -17.64
CA ILE A 46 -9.41 -1.05 -16.58
C ILE A 46 -8.94 0.31 -17.13
N LEU A 47 -9.86 1.27 -17.25
CA LEU A 47 -9.58 2.64 -17.66
C LEU A 47 -9.13 3.47 -16.46
N CYS A 48 -8.06 4.25 -16.63
CA CYS A 48 -7.58 5.17 -15.59
C CYS A 48 -8.54 6.35 -15.40
N ASN A 49 -9.17 6.41 -14.23
CA ASN A 49 -9.83 7.62 -13.73
C ASN A 49 -9.44 7.83 -12.25
N PRO A 50 -8.69 8.90 -11.92
CA PRO A 50 -8.20 9.11 -10.56
C PRO A 50 -9.26 9.60 -9.57
N GLN A 51 -10.41 10.08 -10.04
CA GLN A 51 -11.41 10.75 -9.19
C GLN A 51 -12.64 9.88 -8.92
N GLU A 52 -12.91 8.87 -9.74
CA GLU A 52 -14.15 8.12 -9.69
C GLU A 52 -13.91 6.63 -9.96
N THR A 53 -14.57 5.79 -9.18
CA THR A 53 -14.66 4.34 -9.43
C THR A 53 -16.07 4.02 -9.90
N SER A 54 -16.22 3.55 -11.14
CA SER A 54 -17.51 3.14 -11.68
C SER A 54 -17.76 1.66 -11.41
N GLU A 55 -19.01 1.22 -11.58
CA GLU A 55 -19.32 -0.20 -11.72
C GLU A 55 -18.75 -0.76 -13.04
N PRO A 56 -18.40 -2.06 -13.08
CA PRO A 56 -17.90 -2.70 -14.30
C PRO A 56 -19.01 -2.84 -15.33
N LYS A 57 -18.76 -2.36 -16.54
CA LYS A 57 -19.65 -2.45 -17.69
C LYS A 57 -19.40 -3.74 -18.46
N PHE A 58 -20.47 -4.47 -18.72
CA PHE A 58 -20.46 -5.59 -19.65
C PHE A 58 -20.43 -5.04 -21.09
N ILE A 59 -19.40 -5.40 -21.85
CA ILE A 59 -19.28 -4.98 -23.26
C ILE A 59 -19.83 -6.06 -24.18
N ALA A 60 -19.28 -7.27 -24.11
CA ALA A 60 -19.65 -8.36 -25.00
C ALA A 60 -19.30 -9.74 -24.42
N TYR A 61 -19.99 -10.76 -24.92
CA TYR A 61 -19.67 -12.17 -24.67
C TYR A 61 -19.90 -12.99 -25.94
N ASP A 62 -18.86 -13.67 -26.41
CA ASP A 62 -18.89 -14.45 -27.66
C ASP A 62 -19.09 -15.96 -27.44
N GLY A 63 -19.28 -16.40 -26.19
CA GLY A 63 -19.37 -17.82 -25.81
C GLY A 63 -18.06 -18.44 -25.30
N SER A 64 -16.93 -17.73 -25.48
CA SER A 64 -15.59 -18.15 -25.06
C SER A 64 -14.81 -17.06 -24.32
N ARG A 65 -15.12 -15.79 -24.59
CA ARG A 65 -14.45 -14.61 -24.06
C ARG A 65 -15.50 -13.64 -23.55
N LEU A 66 -15.33 -13.22 -22.31
CA LEU A 66 -16.11 -12.17 -21.66
C LEU A 66 -15.29 -10.89 -21.62
N ASP A 67 -15.77 -9.82 -22.25
CA ASP A 67 -15.14 -8.51 -22.23
C ASP A 67 -15.85 -7.58 -21.24
N LEU A 68 -15.10 -7.12 -20.24
CA LEU A 68 -15.54 -6.16 -19.22
C LEU A 68 -14.72 -4.88 -19.31
N GLU A 69 -15.39 -3.75 -19.17
CA GLU A 69 -14.77 -2.43 -19.05
C GLU A 69 -15.01 -1.86 -17.67
N TRP A 70 -13.96 -1.46 -16.97
CA TRP A 70 -14.06 -0.92 -15.62
C TRP A 70 -13.27 0.37 -15.48
N THR A 71 -13.91 1.45 -15.04
CA THR A 71 -13.23 2.71 -14.80
C THR A 71 -12.88 2.82 -13.33
N ALA A 72 -11.58 2.84 -13.02
CA ALA A 72 -11.10 2.90 -11.64
C ALA A 72 -9.72 3.57 -11.50
N PRO A 73 -9.40 4.13 -10.32
CA PRO A 73 -8.06 4.66 -10.04
C PRO A 73 -6.96 3.59 -10.15
N ALA A 74 -7.29 2.32 -9.97
CA ALA A 74 -6.37 1.19 -10.11
C ALA A 74 -5.85 1.00 -11.56
N GLY A 75 -6.54 1.56 -12.56
CA GLY A 75 -6.05 1.57 -13.94
C GLY A 75 -4.99 2.64 -14.21
N CYS A 76 -4.72 3.54 -13.25
CA CYS A 76 -3.72 4.58 -13.39
C CYS A 76 -2.33 4.05 -13.05
N PRO A 77 -1.29 4.48 -13.80
CA PRO A 77 0.08 4.13 -13.45
C PRO A 77 0.42 4.69 -12.08
N PHE A 78 1.09 3.90 -11.25
CA PHE A 78 1.72 4.41 -10.05
C PHE A 78 2.77 5.43 -10.49
N LYS A 79 2.64 6.67 -10.03
CA LYS A 79 3.78 7.59 -10.03
C LYS A 79 4.72 7.05 -8.97
N GLU A 80 5.71 6.27 -9.36
CA GLU A 80 6.93 6.16 -8.57
C GLU A 80 7.48 7.58 -8.50
N GLU A 81 7.75 8.08 -7.30
CA GLU A 81 8.50 9.31 -7.10
C GLU A 81 9.89 9.07 -7.68
N GLU A 82 10.03 9.27 -8.99
CA GLU A 82 11.32 9.41 -9.63
C GLU A 82 11.99 10.62 -8.99
N GLU A 83 13.11 10.37 -8.29
CA GLU A 83 14.05 11.40 -7.90
C GLU A 83 14.37 12.25 -9.12
N ASP A 84 13.82 13.45 -9.13
CA ASP A 84 13.96 14.43 -10.18
C ASP A 84 15.43 14.84 -10.32
N LYS A 85 16.09 14.27 -11.33
CA LYS A 85 17.29 14.87 -11.93
C LYS A 85 16.89 15.59 -13.21
N GLY A 86 16.37 16.80 -13.03
CA GLY A 86 16.91 18.00 -13.64
C GLY A 86 16.84 18.09 -15.15
N GLY A 87 15.89 18.88 -15.64
CA GLY A 87 15.91 19.39 -17.01
C GLY A 87 14.90 20.52 -17.16
N GLY A 88 15.41 21.76 -17.17
CA GLY A 88 14.60 22.98 -17.11
C GLY A 88 13.70 23.26 -18.31
N GLY A 89 12.79 24.20 -18.08
CA GLY A 89 11.97 24.84 -19.10
C GLY A 89 10.81 25.59 -18.47
N ASP A 90 10.93 26.91 -18.38
CA ASP A 90 9.90 27.86 -17.93
C ASP A 90 8.50 27.55 -18.49
N ASN A 91 7.46 27.73 -17.66
CA ASN A 91 6.42 28.75 -17.86
C ASN A 91 5.24 28.59 -16.89
N LYS A 92 4.92 29.72 -16.23
CA LYS A 92 3.62 30.13 -15.63
C LYS A 92 3.14 29.37 -14.38
N GLU A 93 3.37 30.04 -13.26
CA GLU A 93 2.64 29.86 -12.00
C GLU A 93 1.15 30.17 -12.20
N GLU A 94 0.34 29.13 -12.29
CA GLU A 94 -1.07 29.13 -11.89
C GLU A 94 -1.12 28.42 -10.52
N PRO A 95 -1.86 28.92 -9.52
CA PRO A 95 -1.89 28.30 -8.20
C PRO A 95 -2.55 26.94 -8.35
N THR A 96 -1.72 25.90 -8.37
CA THR A 96 -2.18 24.52 -8.37
C THR A 96 -2.91 24.34 -7.06
N GLN A 97 -4.23 24.12 -7.16
CA GLN A 97 -5.09 23.81 -6.03
C GLN A 97 -4.42 22.69 -5.23
N PRO A 98 -4.43 22.75 -3.87
CA PRO A 98 -3.81 21.72 -3.06
C PRO A 98 -4.39 20.37 -3.49
N GLU A 99 -3.54 19.56 -4.13
CA GLU A 99 -3.92 18.23 -4.58
C GLU A 99 -4.45 17.43 -3.39
N ASN A 100 -5.53 16.69 -3.64
CA ASN A 100 -6.23 15.82 -2.69
C ASN A 100 -5.26 15.22 -1.67
N VAL A 101 -5.27 15.79 -0.45
CA VAL A 101 -4.46 15.29 0.66
C VAL A 101 -4.79 13.81 0.86
N GLY A 102 -3.74 13.00 0.72
CA GLY A 102 -3.85 11.61 0.35
C GLY A 102 -4.55 10.71 1.36
N SER A 103 -4.86 9.50 0.86
CA SER A 103 -4.92 8.21 1.56
C SER A 103 -4.84 8.33 3.09
N GLY A 104 -5.94 8.02 3.80
CA GLY A 104 -6.16 8.34 5.23
C GLY A 104 -5.03 8.00 6.22
N ILE A 105 -4.06 7.16 5.82
CA ILE A 105 -2.80 6.92 6.53
C ILE A 105 -1.95 8.20 6.63
N GLY A 106 -1.81 8.98 5.55
CA GLY A 106 -1.05 10.23 5.56
C GLY A 106 -1.66 11.27 6.49
N TRP A 107 -2.99 11.42 6.43
CA TRP A 107 -3.74 12.28 7.36
C TRP A 107 -3.57 11.84 8.82
N PHE A 108 -3.62 10.53 9.09
CA PHE A 108 -3.41 9.99 10.44
C PHE A 108 -2.02 10.35 10.99
N PHE A 109 -0.96 10.16 10.20
CA PHE A 109 0.39 10.52 10.62
C PHE A 109 0.59 12.04 10.75
N LEU A 110 -0.05 12.85 9.91
CA LEU A 110 -0.05 14.31 10.04
C LEU A 110 -0.63 14.75 11.39
N VAL A 111 -1.81 14.25 11.75
CA VAL A 111 -2.47 14.61 13.02
C VAL A 111 -1.60 14.21 14.22
N ILE A 112 -1.00 13.02 14.19
CA ILE A 112 -0.08 12.57 15.24
C ILE A 112 1.16 13.47 15.33
N LEU A 113 1.77 13.81 14.18
CA LEU A 113 2.92 14.71 14.13
C LEU A 113 2.58 16.08 14.74
N LEU A 114 1.42 16.64 14.38
CA LEU A 114 0.95 17.90 14.92
C LEU A 114 0.73 17.82 16.44
N ALA A 115 0.13 16.73 16.93
CA ALA A 115 -0.04 16.48 18.36
C ALA A 115 1.32 16.41 19.09
N PHE A 116 2.35 15.80 18.50
CA PHE A 116 3.70 15.81 19.06
C PHE A 116 4.28 17.21 19.11
N ILE A 117 4.20 17.98 18.02
CA ILE A 117 4.70 19.36 17.99
C ILE A 117 4.00 20.20 19.05
N ALA A 118 2.68 20.08 19.18
CA ALA A 118 1.92 20.77 20.21
C ALA A 118 2.37 20.34 21.62
N TYR A 119 2.52 19.04 21.88
CA TYR A 119 2.96 18.53 23.17
C TYR A 119 4.38 19.00 23.56
N PHE A 120 5.36 18.83 22.67
CA PHE A 120 6.73 19.26 22.93
C PHE A 120 6.83 20.79 22.98
N GLY A 121 6.15 21.51 22.09
CA GLY A 121 6.18 22.97 22.02
C GLY A 121 5.51 23.64 23.22
N LEU A 122 4.25 23.31 23.51
CA LEU A 122 3.53 23.88 24.66
C LEU A 122 4.16 23.44 25.97
N GLY A 123 4.57 22.17 26.07
CA GLY A 123 5.18 21.67 27.29
C GLY A 123 6.57 22.26 27.54
N ALA A 124 7.40 22.44 26.51
CA ALA A 124 8.67 23.15 26.64
C ALA A 124 8.47 24.63 26.99
N TYR A 125 7.49 25.29 26.40
CA TYR A 125 7.15 26.67 26.76
C TYR A 125 6.69 26.78 28.22
N TYR A 126 5.84 25.87 28.69
CA TYR A 126 5.41 25.81 30.09
C TYR A 126 6.57 25.55 31.04
N ASN A 127 7.45 24.60 30.68
CA ASN A 127 8.60 24.24 31.51
C ASN A 127 9.65 25.37 31.56
N TYR A 128 9.86 26.08 30.44
CA TYR A 128 10.71 27.26 30.36
C TYR A 128 10.16 28.42 31.19
N SER A 129 8.86 28.73 31.06
CA SER A 129 8.23 29.88 31.72
C SER A 129 8.01 29.68 33.21
N THR A 130 7.71 28.46 33.65
CA THR A 130 7.41 28.16 35.07
C THR A 130 8.65 27.76 35.85
N TYR A 131 9.52 26.92 35.28
CA TYR A 131 10.65 26.32 35.99
C TYR A 131 12.01 26.88 35.56
N GLY A 132 12.06 27.73 34.52
CA GLY A 132 13.32 28.28 34.01
C GLY A 132 14.27 27.21 33.48
N ALA A 133 13.76 26.01 33.19
CA ALA A 133 14.54 24.89 32.67
C ALA A 133 15.25 25.30 31.38
N ARG A 134 16.46 24.77 31.14
CA ARG A 134 17.26 25.08 29.94
C ARG A 134 17.85 23.80 29.35
N GLY A 135 18.05 23.81 28.04
CA GLY A 135 18.62 22.67 27.31
C GLY A 135 17.66 21.49 27.23
N LEU A 136 18.16 20.27 27.45
CA LEU A 136 17.39 19.03 27.29
C LEU A 136 16.33 18.79 28.36
N ASP A 137 16.28 19.61 29.41
CA ASP A 137 15.27 19.55 30.48
C ASP A 137 13.95 20.25 30.09
N LEU A 138 13.93 20.92 28.93
CA LEU A 138 12.70 21.53 28.39
C LEU A 138 11.68 20.48 27.91
N ILE A 139 12.13 19.25 27.64
CA ILE A 139 11.26 18.20 27.11
C ILE A 139 10.36 17.66 28.25
N PRO A 140 9.02 17.81 28.13
CA PRO A 140 8.10 17.19 29.07
C PRO A 140 8.32 15.68 29.11
N HIS A 141 8.43 15.11 30.31
CA HIS A 141 8.61 13.67 30.51
C HIS A 141 9.80 13.07 29.75
N ARG A 142 10.93 13.79 29.69
CA ARG A 142 12.16 13.35 29.03
C ARG A 142 12.58 11.91 29.39
N ASP A 143 12.45 11.50 30.65
CA ASP A 143 12.89 10.17 31.08
C ASP A 143 12.03 9.05 30.47
N PHE A 144 10.73 9.27 30.31
CA PHE A 144 9.85 8.38 29.55
C PHE A 144 10.34 8.24 28.09
N TRP A 145 10.64 9.37 27.43
CA TRP A 145 11.12 9.37 26.04
C TRP A 145 12.45 8.65 25.84
N LYS A 146 13.32 8.61 26.87
CA LYS A 146 14.56 7.82 26.83
C LYS A 146 14.28 6.31 26.92
N GLU A 147 13.23 5.91 27.61
CA GLU A 147 12.89 4.50 27.85
C GLU A 147 12.08 3.86 26.72
N VAL A 148 11.32 4.66 25.97
CA VAL A 148 10.53 4.23 24.80
C VAL A 148 11.32 3.35 23.80
N PRO A 149 12.53 3.70 23.31
CA PRO A 149 13.24 2.86 22.34
C PRO A 149 13.58 1.47 22.89
N TYR A 150 13.91 1.38 24.18
CA TYR A 150 14.21 0.11 24.83
C TYR A 150 12.95 -0.76 24.94
N MET A 151 11.84 -0.18 25.39
CA MET A 151 10.55 -0.89 25.45
C MET A 151 10.08 -1.34 24.06
N LEU A 152 10.22 -0.49 23.04
CA LEU A 152 9.85 -0.84 21.66
C LEU A 152 10.70 -2.00 21.12
N SER A 153 12.02 -1.97 21.40
CA SER A 153 12.92 -3.05 20.98
C SER A 153 12.60 -4.38 21.65
N ASP A 154 12.18 -4.35 22.92
CA ASP A 154 11.80 -5.55 23.66
C ASP A 154 10.53 -6.16 23.05
N VAL A 155 9.51 -5.34 22.82
CA VAL A 155 8.26 -5.76 22.14
C VAL A 155 8.53 -6.27 20.73
N ALA A 156 9.36 -5.59 19.94
CA ALA A 156 9.74 -6.02 18.61
C ALA A 156 10.48 -7.38 18.63
N SER A 157 11.39 -7.58 19.60
CA SER A 157 12.12 -8.84 19.76
C SER A 157 11.18 -10.00 20.11
N HIS A 158 10.21 -9.75 20.99
CA HIS A 158 9.18 -10.72 21.36
C HIS A 158 8.25 -11.06 20.19
N LEU A 159 7.81 -10.06 19.41
CA LEU A 159 7.01 -10.27 18.19
C LEU A 159 7.79 -11.05 17.13
N CYS A 160 9.06 -10.71 16.90
CA CYS A 160 9.93 -11.46 15.97
C CYS A 160 10.20 -12.90 16.44
N SER A 161 10.23 -13.15 17.75
CA SER A 161 10.38 -14.50 18.32
C SER A 161 9.10 -15.34 18.17
N ASN A 162 7.92 -14.70 18.21
CA ASN A 162 6.63 -15.37 18.03
C ASN A 162 6.30 -15.63 16.55
N VAL A 163 6.77 -14.79 15.64
CA VAL A 163 6.52 -14.92 14.18
C VAL A 163 7.52 -15.86 13.50
N ARG A 164 8.70 -16.09 14.07
CA ARG A 164 9.61 -17.14 13.59
C ARG A 164 9.10 -18.49 14.10
N PRO A 165 8.56 -19.39 13.25
CA PRO A 165 8.26 -20.74 13.70
C PRO A 165 9.57 -21.31 14.22
N ARG A 166 9.49 -21.84 15.45
CA ARG A 166 10.53 -22.58 16.14
C ARG A 166 11.03 -23.67 15.16
N ARG A 167 12.06 -23.36 14.36
CA ARG A 167 12.78 -24.41 13.64
C ARG A 167 13.40 -25.22 14.74
N THR A 168 12.83 -26.40 14.96
CA THR A 168 13.34 -27.39 15.89
C THR A 168 14.81 -27.59 15.52
N SER A 169 15.71 -27.01 16.30
CA SER A 169 17.12 -27.33 16.23
C SER A 169 17.26 -28.69 16.89
N SER A 170 16.95 -29.73 16.12
CA SER A 170 17.37 -31.10 16.40
C SER A 170 18.90 -31.14 16.28
N ARG A 171 19.57 -30.93 17.41
CA ARG A 171 21.00 -31.18 17.67
C ARG A 171 21.12 -31.17 19.20
N GLY A 172 21.18 -32.27 19.94
CA GLY A 172 21.69 -33.61 19.65
C GLY A 172 22.99 -33.82 20.43
N GLY A 173 22.93 -34.56 21.54
CA GLY A 173 24.06 -35.09 22.36
C GLY A 173 24.66 -34.10 23.37
N TYR A 174 24.97 -34.41 24.64
CA TYR A 174 25.41 -35.68 25.26
C TYR A 174 25.05 -35.74 26.76
N VAL A 175 24.86 -36.95 27.28
CA VAL A 175 24.94 -37.32 28.71
C VAL A 175 26.28 -38.02 28.95
N ALA A 176 27.04 -37.54 29.95
CA ALA A 176 28.04 -38.21 30.81
C ALA A 176 28.82 -37.07 31.51
N VAL A 177 29.10 -37.05 32.82
CA VAL A 177 29.19 -38.08 33.86
C VAL A 177 28.59 -37.57 35.18
#